data_AF-A0A5K7ZD96-F1
#
_entry.id   AF-A0A5K7ZD96-F1
#
_cell.length_a   1.000
_cell.length_b   1.000
_cell.length_c   1.000
_cell.angle_alpha   90.00
_cell.angle_beta   90.00
_cell.angle_gamma   90.00
#
_symmetry.space_group_name_H-M   'P 1'
#
loop_
_entity.id
_entity.type
_entity.pdbx_description
1 polymer ?
#
loop_
_entity_poly.entity_id
_entity_poly.type
_entity_poly.pdbx_seq_one_letter_code
_entity_poly.pdbx_strand_id
1 'polypeptide(L)'
;MLRLGAMPDKASEMDLDHIFISRLKLLIVMARTYLRKYPLGAVRKSAIVKNADYIAAESIDLEELIPIRNEQPAKDGMNFDHVFYQRVKLLASMANAIGNDRPMGEHREAALRDNLEMISDSLKFNSGVKKVAFLKVA
;
A
#
# COMPACT_ATOMS: atom_id res chain seq x y z
N MET A 1 -32.11 0.35 -11.44
CA MET A 1 -30.81 -0.08 -10.87
C MET A 1 -30.60 0.65 -9.55
N LEU A 2 -30.37 -0.07 -8.45
CA LEU A 2 -29.91 0.55 -7.21
C LEU A 2 -28.47 1.02 -7.41
N ARG A 3 -28.22 2.32 -7.26
CA ARG A 3 -26.87 2.86 -7.24
C ARG A 3 -26.26 2.58 -5.86
N LEU A 4 -25.25 1.73 -5.81
CA LEU A 4 -24.44 1.49 -4.62
C LEU A 4 -23.17 2.35 -4.72
N GLY A 5 -23.04 3.36 -3.86
CA GLY A 5 -21.89 4.26 -3.82
C GLY A 5 -22.24 5.67 -3.34
N ALA A 6 -21.22 6.51 -3.19
CA ALA A 6 -21.40 7.92 -2.83
C ALA A 6 -22.25 8.65 -3.90
N MET A 7 -23.02 9.64 -3.46
CA MET A 7 -23.69 10.59 -4.36
C MET A 7 -22.63 11.38 -5.15
N PRO A 8 -22.92 11.86 -6.38
CA PRO A 8 -21.94 12.52 -7.24
C PRO A 8 -21.23 13.72 -6.59
N ASP A 9 -21.95 14.48 -5.78
CA ASP A 9 -21.48 15.62 -4.99
C ASP A 9 -20.53 15.23 -3.85
N LYS A 10 -20.51 13.94 -3.49
CA LYS A 10 -19.65 13.35 -2.45
C LYS A 10 -18.60 12.38 -3.02
N ALA A 11 -18.57 12.19 -4.33
CA ALA A 11 -17.56 11.38 -4.98
C ALA A 11 -16.26 12.20 -5.07
N SER A 12 -15.20 11.70 -4.44
CA SER A 12 -13.86 12.24 -4.67
C SER A 12 -13.32 11.66 -5.96
N GLU A 13 -12.74 12.51 -6.80
CA GLU A 13 -11.88 12.04 -7.89
C GLU A 13 -10.70 11.25 -7.27
N MET A 14 -10.44 10.06 -7.82
CA MET A 14 -9.33 9.22 -7.40
C MET A 14 -8.20 9.34 -8.41
N ASP A 15 -7.13 10.01 -8.01
CA ASP A 15 -5.88 10.03 -8.78
C ASP A 15 -5.09 8.71 -8.61
N LEU A 16 -4.12 8.46 -9.49
CA LEU A 16 -3.25 7.28 -9.50
C LEU A 16 -2.58 7.01 -8.14
N ASP A 17 -2.13 8.06 -7.45
CA ASP A 17 -1.54 7.97 -6.11
C ASP A 17 -2.55 7.35 -5.10
N HIS A 18 -3.84 7.67 -5.20
CA HIS A 18 -4.88 7.08 -4.35
C HIS A 18 -5.10 5.59 -4.64
N ILE A 19 -5.03 5.19 -5.91
CA ILE A 19 -5.14 3.80 -6.35
C ILE A 19 -3.94 3.01 -5.83
N PHE A 20 -2.73 3.52 -6.04
CA PHE A 20 -1.50 2.92 -5.55
C PHE A 20 -1.54 2.69 -4.04
N ILE A 21 -1.87 3.71 -3.25
CA ILE A 21 -1.95 3.60 -1.79
C ILE A 21 -3.02 2.61 -1.34
N SER A 22 -4.18 2.60 -1.99
CA SER A 22 -5.24 1.65 -1.67
C SER A 22 -4.81 0.21 -1.95
N ARG A 23 -4.14 -0.02 -3.07
CA ARG A 23 -3.57 -1.32 -3.46
C ARG A 23 -2.45 -1.75 -2.50
N LEU A 24 -1.60 -0.83 -2.07
CA LEU A 24 -0.54 -1.09 -1.10
C LEU A 24 -1.12 -1.48 0.26
N LYS A 25 -2.12 -0.73 0.76
CA LYS A 25 -2.83 -1.06 2.01
C LYS A 25 -3.47 -2.44 1.95
N LEU A 26 -4.09 -2.80 0.82
CA LEU A 26 -4.65 -4.13 0.62
C LEU A 26 -3.56 -5.22 0.68
N LEU A 27 -2.40 -4.98 0.04
CA LEU A 27 -1.27 -5.92 0.08
C LEU A 27 -0.72 -6.12 1.49
N ILE A 28 -0.63 -5.04 2.28
CA ILE A 28 -0.24 -5.08 3.70
C ILE A 28 -1.21 -5.97 4.50
N VAL A 29 -2.52 -5.81 4.31
CA VAL A 29 -3.53 -6.64 4.98
C VAL A 29 -3.40 -8.11 4.58
N MET A 30 -3.23 -8.40 3.29
CA MET A 30 -3.04 -9.76 2.80
C MET A 30 -1.78 -10.42 3.38
N ALA A 31 -0.65 -9.71 3.40
CA ALA A 31 0.59 -10.22 3.99
C ALA A 31 0.48 -10.42 5.52
N ARG A 32 -0.20 -9.51 6.24
CA ARG A 32 -0.48 -9.67 7.67
C ARG A 32 -1.36 -10.89 7.96
N THR A 33 -2.36 -11.16 7.13
CA THR A 33 -3.22 -12.33 7.32
C THR A 33 -2.45 -13.64 7.06
N TYR A 34 -1.55 -13.66 6.07
CA TYR A 34 -0.62 -14.78 5.89
C TYR A 34 0.24 -15.03 7.14
N LEU A 35 0.87 -14.00 7.71
CA LEU A 35 1.71 -14.13 8.91
C LEU A 35 0.95 -14.58 10.16
N ARG A 36 -0.36 -14.36 10.19
CA ARG A 36 -1.27 -14.86 11.24
C ARG A 36 -1.84 -16.26 10.93
N LYS A 37 -1.31 -16.92 9.89
CA LYS A 37 -1.68 -18.27 9.46
C LYS A 37 -3.16 -18.40 9.05
N TYR A 38 -3.77 -17.32 8.56
CA TYR A 38 -5.10 -17.40 7.96
C TYR A 38 -5.04 -18.17 6.64
N PRO A 39 -6.05 -19.02 6.34
CA PRO A 39 -6.08 -19.78 5.10
C PRO A 39 -6.26 -18.84 3.90
N LEU A 40 -5.38 -18.99 2.90
CA LEU A 40 -5.43 -18.14 1.71
C LEU A 40 -6.31 -18.71 0.59
N GLY A 41 -6.43 -20.03 0.44
CA GLY A 41 -7.18 -20.63 -0.67
C GLY A 41 -6.73 -20.15 -2.06
N ALA A 42 -7.27 -20.71 -3.14
CA ALA A 42 -6.82 -20.36 -4.51
C ALA A 42 -7.13 -18.89 -4.87
N VAL A 43 -8.32 -18.40 -4.48
CA VAL A 43 -8.77 -17.05 -4.84
C VAL A 43 -7.93 -15.97 -4.17
N ARG A 44 -7.65 -16.06 -2.86
CA ARG A 44 -6.86 -15.01 -2.19
C ARG A 44 -5.40 -15.07 -2.60
N LYS A 45 -4.86 -16.26 -2.85
CA LYS A 45 -3.51 -16.42 -3.44
C LYS A 45 -3.40 -15.70 -4.79
N SER A 46 -4.35 -15.93 -5.70
CA SER A 46 -4.38 -15.23 -7.00
C SER A 46 -4.52 -13.71 -6.82
N ALA A 47 -5.37 -13.26 -5.89
CA ALA A 47 -5.52 -11.84 -5.58
C ALA A 47 -4.22 -11.21 -5.03
N ILE A 48 -3.49 -11.94 -4.18
CA ILE A 48 -2.18 -11.51 -3.66
C ILE A 48 -1.20 -11.31 -4.81
N VAL A 49 -1.05 -12.30 -5.70
CA VAL A 49 -0.12 -12.22 -6.84
C VAL A 49 -0.45 -11.02 -7.72
N LYS A 50 -1.70 -10.90 -8.18
CA LYS A 50 -2.13 -9.78 -9.03
C LYS A 50 -1.90 -8.42 -8.38
N ASN A 51 -2.15 -8.32 -7.08
CA ASN A 51 -1.96 -7.07 -6.36
C ASN A 51 -0.48 -6.75 -6.13
N ALA A 52 0.35 -7.77 -5.91
CA ALA A 52 1.79 -7.64 -5.78
C ALA A 52 2.42 -7.19 -7.11
N ASP A 53 2.01 -7.79 -8.24
CA ASP A 53 2.56 -7.46 -9.56
C ASP A 53 2.24 -6.00 -9.94
N TYR A 54 1.01 -5.54 -9.64
CA TYR A 54 0.64 -4.13 -9.81
C TYR A 54 1.54 -3.20 -8.98
N ILE A 55 1.70 -3.49 -7.69
CA ILE A 55 2.53 -2.66 -6.80
C ILE A 55 3.99 -2.65 -7.23
N ALA A 56 4.53 -3.79 -7.68
CA ALA A 56 5.90 -3.87 -8.16
C ALA A 56 6.12 -2.97 -9.37
N ALA A 57 5.22 -2.99 -10.36
CA ALA A 57 5.29 -2.14 -11.54
C ALA A 57 5.22 -0.64 -11.18
N GLU A 58 4.16 -0.23 -10.49
CA GLU A 58 3.95 1.18 -10.14
C GLU A 58 5.04 1.77 -9.22
N SER A 59 5.64 0.92 -8.37
CA SER A 59 6.74 1.37 -7.50
C SER A 59 8.03 1.70 -8.24
N ILE A 60 8.22 1.18 -9.47
CA ILE A 60 9.35 1.55 -10.32
C ILE A 60 9.10 2.94 -10.89
N ASP A 61 7.95 3.13 -11.53
CA ASP A 61 7.56 4.39 -12.16
C ASP A 61 7.57 5.54 -11.14
N LEU A 62 7.05 5.31 -9.93
CA LEU A 62 7.04 6.33 -8.87
C LEU A 62 8.43 6.64 -8.31
N GLU A 63 9.34 5.67 -8.24
CA GLU A 63 10.73 5.90 -7.79
C GLU A 63 11.49 6.77 -8.80
N GLU A 64 11.30 6.54 -10.10
CA GLU A 64 11.91 7.34 -11.17
C GLU A 64 11.42 8.79 -11.19
N LEU A 65 10.20 9.04 -10.71
CA LEU A 65 9.60 10.37 -10.63
C LEU A 65 10.04 11.17 -9.38
N ILE A 66 10.78 10.58 -8.42
CA ILE A 66 11.22 11.25 -7.19
C ILE A 66 11.99 12.56 -7.45
N PRO A 67 12.97 12.62 -8.38
CA PRO A 67 13.72 13.85 -8.64
C PRO A 67 12.80 15.01 -9.09
N ILE A 68 11.79 14.70 -9.90
CA ILE A 68 10.83 15.66 -10.43
C ILE A 68 9.84 16.11 -9.34
N ARG A 69 9.38 15.18 -8.49
CA ARG A 69 8.47 15.48 -7.37
C ARG A 69 9.13 16.36 -6.30
N ASN A 70 10.44 16.23 -6.09
CA ASN A 70 11.19 17.05 -5.13
C ASN A 70 11.29 18.53 -5.52
N GLU A 71 11.15 18.86 -6.80
CA GLU A 71 11.23 20.24 -7.31
C GLU A 71 9.86 20.95 -7.31
N GLN A 72 8.76 20.21 -7.15
CA GLN A 72 7.41 20.76 -7.14
C GLN A 72 6.85 20.85 -5.71
N PRO A 73 6.26 22.00 -5.30
CA PRO A 73 5.52 22.06 -4.04
C PRO A 73 4.32 21.12 -4.16
N ALA A 74 4.35 20.00 -3.43
CA ALA A 74 3.33 18.97 -3.45
C ALA A 74 1.95 19.60 -3.17
N LYS A 75 1.10 19.68 -4.19
CA LYS A 75 -0.22 20.30 -4.07
C LYS A 75 -1.19 19.52 -3.20
N ASP A 76 -0.94 18.21 -3.01
CA ASP A 76 -1.61 17.33 -2.03
C ASP A 76 -0.92 15.93 -1.97
N GLY A 77 0.32 15.82 -2.50
CA GLY A 77 0.97 14.54 -2.79
C GLY A 77 1.77 13.98 -1.62
N MET A 78 1.60 12.69 -1.33
CA MET A 78 2.45 12.00 -0.37
C MET A 78 3.90 11.99 -0.88
N ASN A 79 4.81 12.60 -0.13
CA ASN A 79 6.21 12.62 -0.49
C ASN A 79 6.92 11.46 0.22
N PHE A 80 7.07 10.34 -0.47
CA PHE A 80 7.82 9.18 0.03
C PHE A 80 9.22 9.20 -0.55
N ASP A 81 10.20 8.77 0.25
CA ASP A 81 11.59 8.66 -0.19
C ASP A 81 11.85 7.34 -0.95
N HIS A 82 13.02 7.26 -1.57
CA HIS A 82 13.48 6.05 -2.27
C HIS A 82 13.49 4.82 -1.36
N VAL A 83 13.76 4.98 -0.05
CA VAL A 83 13.77 3.88 0.92
C VAL A 83 12.38 3.27 1.05
N PHE A 84 11.33 4.09 1.11
CA PHE A 84 9.96 3.61 1.11
C PHE A 84 9.64 2.75 -0.13
N TYR A 85 9.99 3.23 -1.32
CA TYR A 85 9.72 2.49 -2.57
C TYR A 85 10.50 1.17 -2.62
N GLN A 86 11.75 1.13 -2.15
CA GLN A 86 12.52 -0.11 -2.01
C GLN A 86 11.83 -1.11 -1.07
N ARG A 87 11.30 -0.64 0.07
CA ARG A 87 10.55 -1.48 1.01
C ARG A 87 9.25 -2.01 0.41
N VAL A 88 8.55 -1.17 -0.36
CA VAL A 88 7.34 -1.55 -1.10
C VAL A 88 7.65 -2.62 -2.16
N LYS A 89 8.73 -2.48 -2.92
CA LYS A 89 9.22 -3.50 -3.87
C LYS A 89 9.52 -4.83 -3.18
N LEU A 90 10.22 -4.77 -2.04
CA LEU A 90 10.50 -5.95 -1.23
C LEU A 90 9.20 -6.63 -0.74
N LEU A 91 8.21 -5.85 -0.29
CA LEU A 91 6.89 -6.37 0.09
C LEU A 91 6.20 -7.07 -1.08
N ALA A 92 6.19 -6.44 -2.27
CA ALA A 92 5.59 -7.03 -3.45
C ALA A 92 6.24 -8.37 -3.82
N SER A 93 7.58 -8.45 -3.80
CA SER A 93 8.31 -9.69 -4.05
C SER A 93 7.94 -10.79 -3.04
N MET A 94 7.91 -10.46 -1.75
CA MET A 94 7.53 -11.40 -0.69
C MET A 94 6.08 -11.86 -0.80
N ALA A 95 5.15 -10.94 -1.10
CA ALA A 95 3.75 -11.25 -1.28
C ALA A 95 3.52 -12.14 -2.51
N ASN A 96 4.21 -11.87 -3.62
CA ASN A 96 4.18 -12.74 -4.80
C ASN A 96 4.66 -14.17 -4.45
N ALA A 97 5.74 -14.30 -3.67
CA ALA A 97 6.22 -15.60 -3.19
C ALA A 97 5.16 -16.34 -2.36
N ILE A 98 4.47 -15.64 -1.45
CA ILE A 98 3.35 -16.19 -0.67
C ILE A 98 2.22 -16.69 -1.57
N GLY A 99 1.79 -15.88 -2.53
CA GLY A 99 0.70 -16.21 -3.44
C GLY A 99 1.00 -17.43 -4.34
N ASN A 100 2.29 -17.66 -4.61
CA ASN A 100 2.79 -18.80 -5.40
C ASN A 100 3.24 -19.99 -4.55
N ASP A 101 2.81 -20.09 -3.29
CA ASP A 101 3.12 -21.20 -2.39
C ASP A 101 4.63 -21.45 -2.17
N ARG A 102 5.44 -20.41 -2.33
CA ARG A 102 6.87 -20.52 -2.04
C ARG A 102 7.09 -20.50 -0.53
N PRO A 103 7.88 -21.42 0.03
CA PRO A 103 8.08 -21.50 1.46
C PRO A 103 8.79 -20.25 2.01
N MET A 104 8.17 -19.65 3.03
CA MET A 104 8.84 -18.71 3.92
C MET A 104 9.24 -19.46 5.19
N GLY A 105 10.55 -19.55 5.43
CA GLY A 105 11.07 -19.95 6.73
C GLY A 105 10.95 -18.81 7.74
N GLU A 106 11.20 -19.11 9.02
CA GLU A 106 11.05 -18.17 10.13
C GLU A 106 11.77 -16.83 9.90
N HIS A 107 13.01 -16.87 9.38
CA HIS A 107 13.77 -15.66 9.07
C HIS A 107 13.09 -14.77 8.00
N ARG A 108 12.47 -15.37 6.98
CA ARG A 108 11.75 -14.63 5.94
C ARG A 108 10.43 -14.07 6.47
N GLU A 109 9.75 -14.80 7.36
CA GLU A 109 8.56 -14.29 8.03
C GLU A 109 8.89 -13.12 8.97
N ALA A 110 10.02 -13.17 9.68
CA ALA A 110 10.52 -12.06 10.49
C ALA A 110 10.82 -10.83 9.62
N ALA A 111 11.58 -10.99 8.54
CA ALA A 111 11.87 -9.90 7.61
C ALA A 111 10.59 -9.29 6.99
N LEU A 112 9.59 -10.11 6.68
CA LEU A 112 8.28 -9.63 6.23
C LEU A 112 7.58 -8.80 7.29
N ARG A 113 7.60 -9.22 8.56
CA ARG A 113 7.02 -8.45 9.68
C ARG A 113 7.68 -7.08 9.81
N ASP A 114 9.01 -7.05 9.82
CA ASP A 114 9.77 -5.81 9.95
C ASP A 114 9.48 -4.86 8.78
N ASN A 115 9.46 -5.39 7.56
CA ASN A 115 9.16 -4.60 6.37
C ASN A 115 7.73 -4.04 6.39
N LEU A 116 6.75 -4.84 6.83
CA LEU A 116 5.37 -4.39 6.98
C LEU A 116 5.21 -3.27 8.00
N GLU A 117 5.98 -3.30 9.09
CA GLU A 117 5.94 -2.27 10.12
C GLU A 117 6.52 -0.95 9.59
N MET A 118 7.70 -1.00 8.97
CA MET A 118 8.33 0.19 8.37
C MET A 118 7.43 0.88 7.34
N ILE A 119 6.80 0.10 6.44
CA ILE A 119 5.87 0.65 5.43
C ILE A 119 4.63 1.23 6.13
N SER A 120 4.08 0.51 7.11
CA SER A 120 2.89 0.97 7.84
C SER A 120 3.13 2.28 8.57
N ASP A 121 4.29 2.42 9.20
CA ASP A 121 4.66 3.65 9.89
C ASP A 121 4.82 4.80 8.91
N SER A 122 5.52 4.58 7.79
CA SER A 122 5.64 5.58 6.71
C SER A 122 4.26 6.04 6.21
N LEU A 123 3.32 5.11 6.06
CA LEU A 123 1.94 5.43 5.64
C LEU A 123 1.14 6.20 6.71
N LYS A 124 1.36 5.98 8.01
CA LYS A 124 0.69 6.74 9.09
C LYS A 124 1.11 8.21 9.07
N PHE A 125 2.38 8.50 8.81
CA PHE A 125 2.91 9.87 8.80
C PHE A 125 2.55 10.63 7.52
N ASN A 126 2.43 9.94 6.38
CA ASN A 126 2.06 10.56 5.10
C ASN A 126 0.57 10.50 4.76
N SER A 127 -0.26 9.75 5.50
CA SER A 127 -1.70 9.92 5.42
C SER A 127 -2.02 11.28 6.02
N GLY A 128 -2.01 12.31 5.18
CA GLY A 128 -2.42 13.66 5.52
C GLY A 128 -3.67 13.55 6.36
N VAL A 129 -3.51 13.76 7.66
CA VAL A 129 -4.61 14.11 8.53
C VAL A 129 -5.09 15.39 7.86
N LYS A 130 -6.13 15.29 7.01
CA LYS A 130 -7.11 16.38 6.91
C LYS A 130 -7.30 16.73 8.36
N LYS A 131 -6.80 17.89 8.79
CA LYS A 131 -7.04 18.43 10.11
C LYS A 131 -8.55 18.38 10.24
N VAL A 132 -9.06 17.30 10.80
CA VAL A 132 -10.40 17.25 11.34
C VAL A 132 -10.25 18.35 12.35
N ALA A 133 -10.90 19.47 12.08
CA ALA A 133 -10.95 20.59 13.00
C ALA A 133 -11.52 19.99 14.28
N PHE A 134 -10.64 19.52 15.16
CA PHE A 134 -11.01 19.01 16.46
C PHE A 134 -11.75 20.17 17.07
N LEU A 135 -13.03 19.89 17.36
CA LEU A 135 -14.02 20.84 17.77
C LEU A 135 -13.40 21.80 18.78
N LYS A 136 -13.47 23.10 18.48
CA LYS A 136 -13.46 24.09 19.56
C LYS A 136 -14.65 23.75 20.45
N VAL A 137 -14.40 23.04 21.53
CA VAL A 137 -15.34 22.93 22.64
C VAL A 137 -14.73 23.70 23.80
N ALA A 138 -15.50 24.71 24.20
CA ALA A 138 -15.27 25.73 25.23
C ALA A 138 -14.20 26.78 24.91
#